data_AF-A0A962G6X3-F1
#
_entry.id   AF-A0A962G6X3-F1
#
_cell.length_a   1.000
_cell.length_b   1.000
_cell.length_c   1.000
_cell.angle_alpha   90.00
_cell.angle_beta   90.00
_cell.angle_gamma   90.00
#
_symmetry.space_group_name_H-M   'P 1'
#
loop_
_entity.id
_entity.type
_entity.pdbx_description
1 polymer ?
#
loop_
_entity_poly.entity_id
_entity_poly.type
_entity_poly.pdbx_seq_one_letter_code
_entity_poly.pdbx_strand_id
1 'polypeptide(L)'
;FYDGTDLGLGWDSTDADLLRVLRQIYSDETEAHPDQPLFVFTLTLHQHGPHMTPLEELPAPFDKPLFSGRFKPPDLDRWLNLNLGNYLQRASLSSRMLDELESMLWSSGRETVLMHFGDHQPSFDGAMHAIPKTVPKAAGPNASRVTYFMLKTSFPMARMRHYDALDIVYLGSTLLDAAGVPKDAFYQANT
;
A
#
# COMPACT_ATOMS: atom_id res chain seq x y z
N PHE A 1 17.99 -9.81 -7.06
CA PHE A 1 17.54 -9.10 -5.84
C PHE A 1 18.18 -7.73 -5.87
N TYR A 2 17.38 -6.68 -5.70
CA TYR A 2 17.80 -5.29 -5.81
C TYR A 2 17.70 -4.66 -4.42
N ASP A 3 18.83 -4.32 -3.80
CA ASP A 3 18.84 -3.68 -2.48
C ASP A 3 18.51 -2.19 -2.61
N GLY A 4 17.63 -1.69 -1.74
CA GLY A 4 17.25 -0.27 -1.76
C GLY A 4 18.45 0.66 -1.56
N THR A 5 19.41 0.28 -0.72
CA THR A 5 20.60 1.07 -0.42
C THR A 5 21.48 1.24 -1.66
N ASP A 6 21.66 0.17 -2.42
CA ASP A 6 22.43 0.18 -3.68
C ASP A 6 21.79 1.08 -4.74
N LEU A 7 20.48 1.35 -4.59
CA LEU A 7 19.68 2.17 -5.50
C LEU A 7 19.44 3.59 -4.98
N GLY A 8 20.11 3.96 -3.88
CA GLY A 8 20.00 5.27 -3.25
C GLY A 8 18.68 5.51 -2.54
N LEU A 9 17.94 4.45 -2.21
CA LEU A 9 16.72 4.52 -1.41
C LEU A 9 17.06 4.38 0.07
N GLY A 10 16.32 5.09 0.91
CA GLY A 10 16.46 5.08 2.36
C GLY A 10 15.16 5.41 3.06
N TRP A 11 15.24 5.66 4.37
CA TRP A 11 14.08 5.94 5.21
C TRP A 11 13.30 7.20 4.81
N ASP A 12 13.98 8.18 4.23
CA ASP A 12 13.36 9.43 3.78
C ASP A 12 12.86 9.37 2.33
N SER A 13 13.06 8.24 1.64
CA SER A 13 12.64 8.10 0.25
C SER A 13 11.12 8.19 0.11
N THR A 14 10.71 8.88 -0.94
CA THR A 14 9.31 8.98 -1.32
C THR A 14 8.90 7.78 -2.19
N ASP A 15 7.59 7.53 -2.30
CA ASP A 15 7.07 6.55 -3.26
C ASP A 15 7.42 6.92 -4.71
N ALA A 16 7.69 8.21 -4.99
CA ALA A 16 8.15 8.67 -6.30
C ALA A 16 9.60 8.24 -6.58
N ASP A 17 10.48 8.30 -5.57
CA ASP A 17 11.85 7.79 -5.68
C ASP A 17 11.86 6.28 -5.94
N LEU A 18 11.01 5.55 -5.22
CA LEU A 18 10.83 4.11 -5.42
C LEU A 18 10.29 3.81 -6.83
N LEU A 19 9.28 4.56 -7.30
CA LEU A 19 8.73 4.36 -8.65
C LEU A 19 9.76 4.65 -9.75
N ARG A 20 10.61 5.66 -9.57
CA ARG A 20 11.72 5.94 -10.49
C ARG A 20 12.68 4.76 -10.58
N VAL A 21 13.06 4.20 -9.45
CA VAL A 21 13.94 3.02 -9.38
C VAL A 21 13.26 1.79 -9.98
N LEU A 22 11.98 1.56 -9.68
CA LEU A 22 11.19 0.49 -10.25
C LEU A 22 11.09 0.59 -11.77
N ARG A 23 10.90 1.80 -12.33
CA ARG A 23 10.90 2.03 -13.78
C ARG A 23 12.21 1.58 -14.43
N GLN A 24 13.34 1.90 -13.80
CA GLN A 24 14.66 1.49 -14.28
C GLN A 24 14.80 -0.03 -14.26
N ILE A 25 14.53 -0.68 -13.12
CA ILE A 25 14.61 -2.14 -12.97
C ILE A 25 13.69 -2.84 -13.96
N TYR A 26 12.45 -2.36 -14.08
CA TYR A 26 11.47 -2.94 -15.01
C TYR A 26 11.96 -2.85 -16.46
N SER A 27 12.53 -1.71 -16.86
CA SER A 27 13.12 -1.55 -18.19
C SER A 27 14.28 -2.52 -18.42
N ASP A 28 15.23 -2.56 -17.48
CA ASP A 28 16.44 -3.38 -17.61
C ASP A 28 16.10 -4.88 -17.68
N GLU A 29 15.21 -5.35 -16.80
CA GLU A 29 14.78 -6.75 -16.74
C GLU A 29 13.94 -7.16 -17.96
N THR A 30 13.08 -6.26 -18.47
CA THR A 30 12.31 -6.56 -19.69
C THR A 30 13.16 -6.53 -20.95
N GLU A 31 14.24 -5.73 -21.00
CA GLU A 31 15.21 -5.75 -22.11
C GLU A 31 16.10 -6.99 -22.06
N ALA A 32 16.63 -7.35 -20.89
CA ALA A 32 17.51 -8.50 -20.72
C ALA A 32 16.77 -9.84 -20.89
N HIS A 33 15.50 -9.89 -20.49
CA HIS A 33 14.70 -11.11 -20.43
C HIS A 33 13.30 -10.91 -21.06
N PRO A 34 13.22 -10.60 -22.37
CA PRO A 34 11.99 -10.17 -23.03
C PRO A 34 10.86 -11.21 -22.98
N ASP A 35 11.21 -12.50 -22.97
CA ASP A 35 10.25 -13.61 -22.98
C ASP A 35 9.97 -14.21 -21.60
N GLN A 36 10.61 -13.69 -20.54
CA GLN A 36 10.40 -14.21 -19.18
C GLN A 36 9.32 -13.40 -18.45
N PRO A 37 8.39 -14.06 -17.73
CA PRO A 37 7.52 -13.37 -16.78
C PRO A 37 8.35 -12.76 -15.64
N LEU A 38 8.02 -11.53 -15.25
CA LEU A 38 8.67 -10.87 -14.13
C LEU A 38 7.77 -10.95 -12.88
N PHE A 39 8.38 -11.30 -11.75
CA PHE A 39 7.77 -11.13 -10.44
C PHE A 39 8.51 -10.02 -9.70
N VAL A 40 7.80 -8.96 -9.35
CA VAL A 40 8.35 -7.82 -8.63
C VAL A 40 7.59 -7.60 -7.35
N PHE A 41 8.31 -7.54 -6.23
CA PHE A 41 7.79 -7.16 -4.92
C PHE A 41 8.46 -5.85 -4.49
N THR A 42 7.65 -4.85 -4.19
CA THR A 42 8.12 -3.55 -3.70
C THR A 42 7.53 -3.25 -2.32
N LEU A 43 8.33 -2.63 -1.47
CA LEU A 43 7.93 -2.17 -0.15
C LEU A 43 8.05 -0.65 -0.11
N THR A 44 6.94 0.05 0.13
CA THR A 44 6.94 1.50 0.35
C THR A 44 7.32 1.82 1.79
N LEU A 45 7.94 2.98 2.02
CA LEU A 45 8.36 3.42 3.36
C LEU A 45 7.82 4.80 3.74
N HIS A 46 7.35 5.60 2.78
CA HIS A 46 7.11 7.02 3.01
C HIS A 46 6.03 7.31 4.05
N GLN A 47 5.04 6.42 4.18
CA GLN A 47 3.95 6.52 5.16
C GLN A 47 4.39 6.12 6.58
N HIS A 48 5.58 5.57 6.76
CA HIS A 48 6.10 5.19 8.07
C HIS A 48 6.26 6.43 8.97
N GLY A 49 6.07 6.23 10.27
CA GLY A 49 6.28 7.30 11.26
C GLY A 49 7.77 7.65 11.42
N PRO A 50 8.08 8.77 12.10
CA PRO A 50 7.14 9.64 12.81
C PRO A 50 6.37 10.61 11.90
N HIS A 51 5.14 10.95 12.30
CA HIS A 51 4.22 11.84 11.58
C HIS A 51 4.17 13.23 12.23
N MET A 52 5.33 13.91 12.25
CA MET A 52 5.58 15.06 13.13
C MET A 52 5.84 16.39 12.42
N THR A 53 5.67 16.48 11.09
CA THR A 53 5.77 17.77 10.40
C THR A 53 4.67 18.70 10.92
N PRO A 54 5.00 19.93 11.38
CA PRO A 54 3.99 20.90 11.82
C PRO A 54 2.90 21.07 10.78
N LEU A 55 1.64 21.24 11.22
CA LEU A 55 0.51 21.30 10.29
C LEU A 55 0.68 22.45 9.31
N GLU A 56 1.10 23.63 9.79
CA GLU A 56 1.36 24.82 8.99
C GLU A 56 2.45 24.65 7.90
N GLU A 57 3.29 23.62 8.00
CA GLU A 57 4.30 23.28 6.98
C GLU A 57 3.78 22.26 5.96
N LEU A 58 2.65 21.59 6.24
CA LEU A 58 2.02 20.69 5.29
C LEU A 58 1.32 21.47 4.17
N PRO A 59 1.22 20.89 2.95
CA PRO A 59 0.41 21.48 1.90
C PRO A 59 -1.08 21.40 2.24
N ALA A 60 -1.85 22.38 1.76
CA ALA A 60 -3.32 22.30 1.76
C ALA A 60 -3.79 21.00 1.07
N PRO A 61 -4.86 20.34 1.57
CA PRO A 61 -5.73 20.77 2.66
C PRO A 61 -5.27 20.31 4.06
N PHE A 62 -4.06 19.78 4.20
CA PHE A 62 -3.53 19.20 5.45
C PHE A 62 -2.85 20.24 6.34
N ASP A 63 -2.86 21.51 5.94
CA ASP A 63 -2.20 22.65 6.56
C ASP A 63 -2.86 23.15 7.87
N LYS A 64 -3.87 22.41 8.34
CA LYS A 64 -4.75 22.79 9.44
C LYS A 64 -5.37 21.56 10.10
N PRO A 65 -5.91 21.69 11.34
CA PRO A 65 -6.63 20.61 11.99
C PRO A 65 -7.76 20.04 11.13
N LEU A 66 -7.78 18.71 10.99
CA LEU A 66 -8.82 17.94 10.30
C LEU A 66 -10.16 17.96 11.07
N PHE A 67 -10.10 18.10 12.39
CA PHE A 67 -11.24 18.20 13.30
C PHE A 67 -10.86 19.03 14.53
N SER A 68 -11.87 19.45 15.29
CA SER A 68 -11.68 20.20 16.54
C SER A 68 -12.55 19.65 17.65
N GLY A 69 -11.94 19.31 18.78
CA GLY A 69 -12.64 18.87 20.00
C GLY A 69 -13.33 17.51 19.88
N ARG A 70 -12.85 16.65 18.98
CA ARG A 70 -13.41 15.31 18.73
C ARG A 70 -12.92 14.29 19.78
N PHE A 71 -11.71 14.48 20.29
CA PHE A 71 -11.06 13.59 21.25
C PHE A 71 -10.74 14.32 22.56
N LYS A 72 -10.70 13.56 23.67
CA LYS A 72 -10.31 14.06 25.00
C LYS A 72 -9.21 13.16 25.56
N PRO A 73 -8.21 13.70 26.28
CA PRO A 73 -8.00 15.13 26.61
C PRO A 73 -7.65 15.98 25.36
N PRO A 74 -7.63 17.33 25.46
CA PRO A 74 -7.29 18.19 24.33
C PRO A 74 -5.96 17.86 23.65
N ASP A 75 -5.01 17.28 24.40
CA ASP A 75 -3.72 16.87 23.88
C ASP A 75 -3.83 15.69 22.91
N LEU A 76 -4.75 14.75 23.15
CA LEU A 76 -5.06 13.67 22.21
C LEU A 76 -5.67 14.21 20.92
N ASP A 77 -6.54 15.22 21.01
CA ASP A 77 -7.14 15.86 19.83
C ASP A 77 -6.07 16.54 18.95
N ARG A 78 -5.14 17.28 19.58
CA ARG A 78 -4.01 17.90 18.86
C ARG A 78 -3.07 16.86 18.26
N TRP A 79 -2.73 15.82 19.04
CA TRP A 79 -1.86 14.73 18.60
C TRP A 79 -2.42 14.00 17.38
N LEU A 80 -3.70 13.63 17.42
CA LEU A 80 -4.36 12.95 16.31
C LEU A 80 -4.49 13.86 15.09
N ASN A 81 -4.75 15.16 15.25
CA ASN A 81 -4.75 16.10 14.12
C ASN A 81 -3.38 16.16 13.43
N LEU A 82 -2.29 16.29 14.19
CA LEU A 82 -0.93 16.31 13.66
C LEU A 82 -0.60 15.03 12.88
N ASN A 83 -0.80 13.88 13.53
CA ASN A 83 -0.40 12.58 13.01
C ASN A 83 -1.27 12.15 11.81
N LEU A 84 -2.60 12.32 11.90
CA LEU A 84 -3.49 12.01 10.78
C LEU A 84 -3.29 12.96 9.61
N GLY A 85 -3.08 14.25 9.85
CA GLY A 85 -2.80 15.23 8.79
C GLY A 85 -1.58 14.83 7.96
N ASN A 86 -0.48 14.53 8.65
CA ASN A 86 0.74 13.99 8.05
C ASN A 86 0.50 12.67 7.30
N TYR A 87 -0.14 11.69 7.95
CA TYR A 87 -0.39 10.38 7.34
C TYR A 87 -1.24 10.49 6.07
N LEU A 88 -2.33 11.27 6.11
CA LEU A 88 -3.21 11.46 4.96
C LEU A 88 -2.51 12.23 3.83
N GLN A 89 -1.64 13.18 4.16
CA GLN A 89 -0.81 13.86 3.17
C GLN A 89 0.09 12.88 2.44
N ARG A 90 0.82 12.02 3.18
CA ARG A 90 1.71 11.01 2.58
C ARG A 90 0.94 9.92 1.83
N ALA A 91 -0.22 9.51 2.35
CA ALA A 91 -1.11 8.59 1.66
C ALA A 91 -1.63 9.18 0.33
N SER A 92 -1.88 10.49 0.25
CA SER A 92 -2.28 11.15 -1.00
C SER A 92 -1.16 11.17 -2.05
N LEU A 93 0.09 11.25 -1.63
CA LEU A 93 1.26 11.13 -2.52
C LEU A 93 1.37 9.70 -3.04
N SER A 94 1.24 8.73 -2.14
CA SER A 94 1.25 7.31 -2.48
C SER A 94 0.16 6.90 -3.47
N SER A 95 -1.07 7.39 -3.27
CA SER A 95 -2.18 7.12 -4.18
C SER A 95 -1.85 7.60 -5.60
N ARG A 96 -1.22 8.77 -5.75
CA ARG A 96 -0.79 9.27 -7.06
C ARG A 96 0.30 8.38 -7.67
N MET A 97 1.24 7.91 -6.87
CA MET A 97 2.29 7.01 -7.36
C MET A 97 1.75 5.62 -7.74
N LEU A 98 0.73 5.14 -7.05
CA LEU A 98 0.02 3.92 -7.44
C LEU A 98 -0.71 4.08 -8.78
N ASP A 99 -1.36 5.23 -9.02
CA ASP A 99 -1.98 5.53 -10.31
C ASP A 99 -0.94 5.60 -11.44
N GLU A 100 0.22 6.20 -11.18
CA GLU A 100 1.33 6.25 -12.14
C GLU A 100 1.95 4.88 -12.41
N LEU A 101 2.10 4.04 -11.37
CA LEU A 101 2.55 2.66 -11.50
C LEU A 101 1.57 1.86 -12.36
N GLU A 102 0.27 1.96 -12.09
CA GLU A 102 -0.76 1.29 -12.86
C GLU A 102 -0.74 1.72 -14.34
N SER A 103 -0.65 3.03 -14.59
CA SER A 103 -0.53 3.57 -15.94
C SER A 103 0.71 3.03 -16.67
N MET A 104 1.86 3.00 -16.00
CA MET A 104 3.09 2.42 -16.54
C MET A 104 2.89 0.95 -16.93
N LEU A 105 2.37 0.13 -16.00
CA LEU A 105 2.19 -1.29 -16.24
C LEU A 105 1.20 -1.54 -17.39
N TRP A 106 0.10 -0.80 -17.45
CA TRP A 106 -0.95 -1.03 -18.46
C TRP A 106 -0.51 -0.57 -19.84
N SER A 107 0.36 0.44 -19.90
CA SER A 107 0.95 0.92 -21.16
C SER A 107 2.11 0.06 -21.67
N SER A 108 2.59 -0.91 -20.87
CA SER A 108 3.79 -1.70 -21.20
C SER A 108 3.59 -2.73 -22.32
N GLY A 109 2.34 -3.06 -22.67
CA GLY A 109 2.03 -4.15 -23.60
C GLY A 109 2.20 -5.56 -23.03
N ARG A 110 2.61 -5.70 -21.76
CA ARG A 110 2.73 -7.00 -21.07
C ARG A 110 1.47 -7.27 -20.24
N GLU A 111 0.97 -8.51 -20.30
CA GLU A 111 -0.07 -8.98 -19.39
C GLU A 111 0.46 -8.90 -17.95
N THR A 112 -0.27 -8.18 -17.10
CA THR A 112 0.18 -7.83 -15.75
C THR A 112 -0.92 -8.08 -14.75
N VAL A 113 -0.54 -8.61 -13.60
CA VAL A 113 -1.36 -8.66 -12.39
C VAL A 113 -0.71 -7.76 -11.34
N LEU A 114 -1.46 -6.80 -10.80
CA LEU A 114 -1.03 -5.91 -9.74
C LEU A 114 -1.78 -6.26 -8.46
N MET A 115 -1.03 -6.62 -7.41
CA MET A 115 -1.53 -6.75 -6.04
C MET A 115 -0.93 -5.62 -5.20
N HIS A 116 -1.78 -4.87 -4.52
CA HIS A 116 -1.37 -3.80 -3.59
C HIS A 116 -2.14 -3.94 -2.29
N PHE A 117 -1.47 -3.88 -1.15
CA PHE A 117 -2.09 -4.07 0.16
C PHE A 117 -1.39 -3.26 1.23
N GLY A 118 -2.13 -2.89 2.28
CA GLY A 118 -1.55 -2.31 3.48
C GLY A 118 -1.02 -3.41 4.41
N ASP A 119 0.21 -3.25 4.88
CA ASP A 119 0.85 -4.15 5.83
C ASP A 119 0.25 -4.02 7.24
N HIS A 120 0.02 -2.80 7.71
CA HIS A 120 -0.66 -2.50 8.98
C HIS A 120 -1.24 -1.07 9.02
N GLN A 121 -2.01 -0.77 10.07
CA GLN A 121 -2.44 0.61 10.36
C GLN A 121 -1.30 1.41 11.02
N PRO A 122 -1.19 2.73 10.82
CA PRO A 122 -0.20 3.52 11.55
C PRO A 122 -0.53 3.56 13.05
N SER A 123 0.50 3.60 13.89
CA SER A 123 0.33 3.52 15.35
C SER A 123 -0.07 4.86 16.00
N PHE A 124 0.60 5.95 15.59
CA PHE A 124 0.53 7.27 16.25
C PHE A 124 0.79 7.20 17.75
N ASP A 125 1.81 6.42 18.15
CA ASP A 125 2.10 6.09 19.55
C ASP A 125 0.89 5.50 20.31
N GLY A 126 0.14 4.64 19.61
CA GLY A 126 -1.07 4.00 20.12
C GLY A 126 -2.34 4.86 20.01
N ALA A 127 -2.23 6.15 19.66
CA ALA A 127 -3.39 7.02 19.54
C ALA A 127 -4.37 6.57 18.44
N MET A 128 -3.91 5.81 17.43
CA MET A 128 -4.78 5.20 16.42
C MET A 128 -5.92 4.38 17.05
N HIS A 129 -5.72 3.77 18.23
CA HIS A 129 -6.76 3.00 18.92
C HIS A 129 -7.95 3.86 19.38
N ALA A 130 -7.76 5.16 19.59
CA ALA A 130 -8.84 6.07 19.98
C ALA A 130 -9.81 6.39 18.84
N ILE A 131 -9.39 6.21 17.58
CA ILE A 131 -10.21 6.50 16.41
C ILE A 131 -11.28 5.39 16.26
N PRO A 132 -12.59 5.72 16.28
CA PRO A 132 -13.65 4.76 16.01
C PRO A 132 -13.53 4.21 14.59
N LYS A 133 -13.65 2.88 14.44
CA LYS A 133 -13.51 2.20 13.16
C LYS A 133 -14.76 1.40 12.84
N THR A 134 -15.20 1.49 11.59
CA THR A 134 -16.23 0.61 11.03
C THR A 134 -15.53 -0.37 10.10
N VAL A 135 -15.60 -1.65 10.42
CA VAL A 135 -14.96 -2.72 9.63
C VAL A 135 -15.99 -3.82 9.32
N PRO A 136 -15.80 -4.59 8.24
CA PRO A 136 -16.64 -5.75 7.96
C PRO A 136 -16.65 -6.74 9.13
N LYS A 137 -17.81 -7.32 9.43
CA LYS A 137 -17.93 -8.34 10.50
C LYS A 137 -17.00 -9.53 10.27
N ALA A 138 -16.75 -9.88 9.01
CA ALA A 138 -15.86 -10.96 8.60
C ALA A 138 -14.39 -10.73 9.02
N ALA A 139 -13.97 -9.48 9.25
CA ALA A 139 -12.62 -9.14 9.69
C ALA A 139 -12.34 -9.48 11.17
N GLY A 140 -13.36 -9.97 11.89
CA GLY A 140 -13.24 -10.38 13.28
C GLY A 140 -13.25 -9.21 14.27
N PRO A 141 -12.91 -9.46 15.54
CA PRO A 141 -13.14 -8.51 16.62
C PRO A 141 -12.12 -7.37 16.69
N ASN A 142 -10.96 -7.50 16.05
CA ASN A 142 -9.87 -6.53 16.18
C ASN A 142 -9.79 -5.59 14.97
N ALA A 143 -10.53 -4.47 15.04
CA ALA A 143 -10.55 -3.46 14.00
C ALA A 143 -9.19 -2.77 13.74
N SER A 144 -8.21 -2.90 14.64
CA SER A 144 -6.85 -2.36 14.44
C SER A 144 -5.96 -3.23 13.55
N ARG A 145 -6.41 -4.44 13.19
CA ARG A 145 -5.70 -5.35 12.27
C ARG A 145 -6.24 -5.33 10.84
N VAL A 146 -7.19 -4.43 10.56
CA VAL A 146 -7.86 -4.39 9.26
C VAL A 146 -7.20 -3.34 8.38
N THR A 147 -6.62 -3.78 7.26
CA THR A 147 -6.12 -2.91 6.19
C THR A 147 -6.95 -3.14 4.93
N TYR A 148 -6.41 -2.76 3.76
CA TYR A 148 -7.03 -2.98 2.47
C TYR A 148 -6.10 -3.84 1.60
N PHE A 149 -6.67 -4.44 0.58
CA PHE A 149 -5.93 -4.95 -0.56
C PHE A 149 -6.69 -4.63 -1.86
N MET A 150 -5.96 -4.66 -2.96
CA MET A 150 -6.44 -4.44 -4.31
C MET A 150 -5.75 -5.45 -5.21
N LEU A 151 -6.52 -6.08 -6.08
CA LEU A 151 -6.03 -6.90 -7.18
C LEU A 151 -6.58 -6.33 -8.49
N LYS A 152 -5.70 -6.04 -9.45
CA LYS A 152 -6.05 -5.59 -10.79
C LYS A 152 -5.29 -6.38 -11.86
N THR A 153 -5.85 -6.46 -13.06
CA THR A 153 -5.21 -7.08 -14.22
C THR A 153 -5.27 -6.14 -15.42
N SER A 154 -4.25 -6.19 -16.29
CA SER A 154 -4.28 -5.48 -17.59
C SER A 154 -5.04 -6.23 -18.68
N PHE A 155 -5.48 -7.46 -18.40
CA PHE A 155 -6.17 -8.36 -19.32
C PHE A 155 -7.50 -8.86 -18.71
N PRO A 156 -8.46 -9.32 -19.53
CA PRO A 156 -9.69 -9.92 -19.04
C PRO A 156 -9.42 -11.20 -18.24
N MET A 157 -9.95 -11.29 -17.03
CA MET A 157 -9.80 -12.44 -16.16
C MET A 157 -11.18 -13.00 -15.76
N ALA A 158 -11.23 -14.29 -15.47
CA ALA A 158 -12.42 -14.88 -14.85
C ALA A 158 -12.78 -14.15 -13.55
N ARG A 159 -14.08 -14.03 -13.27
CA ARG A 159 -14.54 -13.36 -12.06
C ARG A 159 -14.06 -14.12 -10.84
N MET A 160 -13.22 -13.47 -10.04
CA MET A 160 -12.77 -14.03 -8.76
C MET A 160 -13.86 -13.94 -7.70
N ARG A 161 -13.71 -14.79 -6.67
CA ARG A 161 -14.55 -14.75 -5.47
C ARG A 161 -14.41 -13.39 -4.79
N HIS A 162 -15.54 -12.84 -4.37
CA HIS A 162 -15.56 -11.65 -3.52
C HIS A 162 -15.46 -12.06 -2.05
N TYR A 163 -14.65 -11.34 -1.28
CA TYR A 163 -14.43 -11.56 0.14
C TYR A 163 -14.77 -10.28 0.91
N ASP A 164 -15.66 -10.36 1.89
CA ASP A 164 -15.95 -9.23 2.78
C ASP A 164 -14.74 -8.88 3.67
N ALA A 165 -13.92 -9.87 3.98
CA ALA A 165 -12.59 -9.75 4.57
C ALA A 165 -11.76 -10.97 4.19
N LEU A 166 -10.45 -10.80 4.06
CA LEU A 166 -9.51 -11.86 3.69
C LEU A 166 -8.26 -11.71 4.57
N ASP A 167 -7.74 -12.84 5.07
CA ASP A 167 -6.45 -12.85 5.76
C ASP A 167 -5.31 -12.66 4.76
N ILE A 168 -4.29 -11.89 5.14
CA ILE A 168 -3.14 -11.57 4.28
C ILE A 168 -2.43 -12.82 3.78
N VAL A 169 -2.48 -13.93 4.53
CA VAL A 169 -1.87 -15.21 4.12
C VAL A 169 -2.43 -15.74 2.80
N TYR A 170 -3.67 -15.39 2.44
CA TYR A 170 -4.33 -15.86 1.22
C TYR A 170 -4.05 -14.98 -0.02
N LEU A 171 -3.37 -13.83 0.14
CA LEU A 171 -3.09 -12.94 -0.99
C LEU A 171 -2.15 -13.59 -2.02
N GLY A 172 -1.20 -14.42 -1.57
CA GLY A 172 -0.32 -15.15 -2.48
C GLY A 172 -1.08 -16.10 -3.41
N SER A 173 -1.98 -16.93 -2.86
CA SER A 173 -2.83 -17.82 -3.67
C SER A 173 -3.76 -17.04 -4.60
N THR A 174 -4.31 -15.93 -4.12
CA THR A 174 -5.17 -15.03 -4.91
C THR A 174 -4.39 -14.44 -6.10
N LEU A 175 -3.13 -14.04 -5.90
CA LEU A 175 -2.26 -13.54 -6.95
C LEU A 175 -1.97 -14.63 -8.00
N LEU A 176 -1.65 -15.86 -7.56
CA LEU A 176 -1.39 -16.98 -8.47
C LEU A 176 -2.62 -17.35 -9.31
N ASP A 177 -3.80 -17.39 -8.68
CA ASP A 177 -5.06 -17.64 -9.37
C ASP A 177 -5.32 -16.58 -10.44
N ALA A 178 -5.02 -15.31 -10.13
CA ALA A 178 -5.18 -14.21 -11.07
C ALA A 178 -4.18 -14.24 -12.24
N ALA A 179 -2.94 -14.66 -11.96
CA ALA A 179 -1.88 -14.79 -12.96
C ALA A 179 -1.98 -16.08 -13.80
N GLY A 180 -2.92 -16.98 -13.49
CA GLY A 180 -3.04 -18.27 -14.17
C GLY A 180 -1.86 -19.22 -13.88
N VAL A 181 -1.13 -18.99 -12.79
CA VAL A 181 0.04 -19.80 -12.41
C VAL A 181 -0.43 -21.02 -11.62
N PRO A 182 0.00 -22.24 -11.99
CA PRO A 182 -0.35 -23.44 -11.22
C PRO A 182 0.10 -23.35 -9.76
N LYS A 183 -0.84 -23.59 -8.84
CA LYS A 183 -0.57 -23.64 -7.40
C LYS A 183 0.10 -24.97 -7.03
N ASP A 184 1.16 -24.91 -6.23
CA ASP A 184 1.74 -26.08 -5.58
C ASP A 184 0.87 -26.57 -4.41
N ALA A 185 1.32 -27.61 -3.69
CA ALA A 185 0.58 -28.16 -2.56
C ALA A 185 0.33 -27.15 -1.42
N PHE A 186 1.25 -26.21 -1.20
CA PHE A 186 1.08 -25.17 -0.19
C PHE A 186 -0.01 -24.19 -0.60
N TYR A 187 0.07 -23.64 -1.81
CA TYR A 187 -0.91 -22.68 -2.31
C TYR A 187 -2.29 -23.32 -2.58
N GLN A 188 -2.36 -24.62 -2.86
CA GLN A 188 -3.63 -25.36 -2.94
C GLN A 188 -4.30 -25.53 -1.58
N ALA A 189 -3.53 -25.73 -0.51
CA ALA A 189 -4.07 -25.81 0.85
C ALA A 189 -4.50 -24.44 1.41
N ASN A 190 -3.98 -23.35 0.82
CA ASN A 190 -4.13 -21.98 1.28
C ASN A 190 -5.08 -21.18 0.35
N THR A 191 -6.31 -21.64 0.11
CA THR A 191 -7.29 -21.01 -0.82
C THR A 191 -8.64 -20.75 -0.19
#